data_AF-A0A821LGZ0-F1
#
_entry.id   AF-A0A821LGZ0-F1
#
_cell.length_a   1.000
_cell.length_b   1.000
_cell.length_c   1.000
_cell.angle_alpha   90.00
_cell.angle_beta   90.00
_cell.angle_gamma   90.00
#
_symmetry.space_group_name_H-M   'P 1'
#
loop_
_entity.id
_entity.type
_entity.pdbx_description
1 polymer ?
#
loop_
_entity_poly.entity_id
_entity_poly.type
_entity_poly.pdbx_seq_one_letter_code
_entity_poly.pdbx_strand_id
1 'polypeptide(L)'
;MFYKSLPQVIDKLPMRVNLQRIASALELEFINPEMIPFVLPNMFLIAEKASNEEYQNYIFPKLKQVFKIQKPPQGSSASGSVMQTLLILMRNMNLMLTKTPPEDIKQHILPVVYNALDAESSQVQ
;
A
#
# COMPACT_ATOMS: atom_id res chain seq x y z
N MET A 1 -1.30 -10.66 15.78
CA MET A 1 -2.43 -11.58 15.51
C MET A 1 -3.64 -10.88 14.91
N PHE A 2 -4.02 -9.68 15.37
CA PHE A 2 -5.25 -8.99 14.95
C PHE A 2 -5.40 -8.72 13.44
N TYR A 3 -4.37 -8.18 12.77
CA TYR A 3 -4.45 -7.88 11.33
C TYR A 3 -4.53 -9.10 10.42
N LYS A 4 -4.19 -10.30 10.93
CA LYS A 4 -4.29 -11.54 10.15
C LYS A 4 -5.72 -12.09 10.10
N SER A 5 -6.57 -11.76 11.08
CA SER A 5 -7.99 -12.18 11.11
C SER A 5 -8.94 -11.17 10.45
N LEU A 6 -8.47 -9.94 10.20
CA LEU A 6 -9.25 -8.85 9.60
C LEU A 6 -9.90 -9.17 8.23
N PRO A 7 -9.28 -9.96 7.33
CA PRO A 7 -9.91 -10.30 6.04
C PRO A 7 -11.30 -10.93 6.19
N GLN A 8 -11.48 -11.81 7.17
CA GLN A 8 -12.76 -12.50 7.43
C GLN A 8 -13.88 -11.55 7.87
N VAL A 9 -13.51 -10.38 8.40
CA VAL A 9 -14.43 -9.35 8.88
C VAL A 9 -14.72 -8.34 7.77
N ILE A 10 -13.70 -7.92 7.02
CA ILE A 10 -13.81 -6.97 5.89
C ILE A 10 -14.87 -7.46 4.88
N ASP A 11 -14.98 -8.77 4.68
CA ASP A 11 -15.97 -9.32 3.75
C ASP A 11 -17.42 -9.23 4.20
N LYS A 12 -17.66 -9.12 5.50
CA LYS A 12 -19.01 -9.12 6.09
C LYS A 12 -19.52 -7.72 6.40
N LEU A 13 -18.65 -6.71 6.37
CA LEU A 13 -18.99 -5.34 6.71
C LEU A 13 -19.44 -4.54 5.48
N PRO A 14 -20.36 -3.57 5.64
CA PRO A 14 -20.70 -2.64 4.58
C PRO A 14 -19.47 -1.87 4.09
N MET A 15 -19.40 -1.59 2.79
CA MET A 15 -18.24 -0.92 2.19
C MET A 15 -17.90 0.41 2.86
N ARG A 16 -18.92 1.20 3.22
CA ARG A 16 -18.74 2.45 3.96
C ARG A 16 -18.00 2.27 5.30
N VAL A 17 -18.26 1.18 6.01
CA VAL A 17 -17.55 0.88 7.27
C VAL A 17 -16.10 0.51 7.00
N ASN A 18 -15.86 -0.31 5.97
CA ASN A 18 -14.51 -0.67 5.55
C ASN A 18 -13.69 0.58 5.16
N LEU A 19 -14.26 1.50 4.39
CA LEU A 19 -13.59 2.73 3.98
C LEU A 19 -13.36 3.71 5.14
N GLN A 20 -14.42 4.00 5.90
CA GLN A 20 -14.38 5.11 6.87
C GLN A 20 -13.77 4.72 8.22
N ARG A 21 -13.89 3.44 8.61
CA ARG A 21 -13.41 2.94 9.90
C ARG A 21 -12.18 2.07 9.75
N ILE A 22 -12.26 1.00 8.96
CA ILE A 22 -11.17 0.02 8.90
C ILE A 22 -9.96 0.62 8.18
N ALA A 23 -10.12 1.13 6.96
CA ALA A 23 -9.03 1.75 6.21
C ALA A 23 -8.42 2.94 6.96
N SER A 24 -9.24 3.77 7.61
CA SER A 24 -8.74 4.85 8.48
C SER A 24 -7.92 4.34 9.66
N ALA A 25 -8.33 3.24 10.31
CA ALA A 25 -7.55 2.64 11.39
C ALA A 25 -6.24 2.02 10.89
N LEU A 26 -6.24 1.38 9.70
CA LEU A 26 -5.03 0.85 9.07
C LEU A 26 -4.04 1.95 8.71
N GLU A 27 -4.53 3.10 8.26
CA GLU A 27 -3.69 4.27 7.92
C GLU A 27 -2.92 4.81 9.13
N LEU A 28 -3.51 4.79 10.32
CA LEU A 28 -2.83 5.26 11.53
C LEU A 28 -1.54 4.49 11.81
N GLU A 29 -1.46 3.23 11.39
CA GLU A 29 -0.27 2.39 11.55
C GLU A 29 0.83 2.71 10.53
N PHE A 30 0.53 3.47 9.47
CA PHE A 30 1.54 3.82 8.45
C PHE A 30 2.65 4.72 8.98
N ILE A 31 2.49 5.31 10.17
CA ILE A 31 3.56 6.05 10.85
C ILE A 31 4.73 5.15 11.26
N ASN A 32 4.50 3.84 11.41
CA ASN A 32 5.52 2.86 11.78
C ASN A 32 5.83 1.94 10.58
N PRO A 33 6.99 2.10 9.90
CA PRO A 33 7.36 1.29 8.75
C PRO A 33 7.34 -0.23 9.00
N GLU A 34 7.64 -0.66 10.23
CA GLU A 34 7.60 -2.08 10.62
C GLU A 34 6.18 -2.66 10.61
N MET A 35 5.16 -1.82 10.81
CA MET A 35 3.76 -2.24 10.82
C MET A 35 3.15 -2.34 9.42
N ILE A 36 3.65 -1.55 8.45
CA ILE A 36 3.09 -1.43 7.11
C ILE A 36 2.92 -2.80 6.42
N PRO A 37 3.90 -3.72 6.42
CA PRO A 37 3.73 -5.03 5.79
C PRO A 37 2.53 -5.85 6.31
N PHE A 38 2.11 -5.60 7.56
CA PHE A 38 1.01 -6.32 8.18
C PHE A 38 -0.36 -5.69 7.91
N VAL A 39 -0.42 -4.36 7.77
CA VAL A 39 -1.68 -3.63 7.57
C VAL A 39 -2.01 -3.38 6.10
N LEU A 40 -0.99 -3.21 5.27
CA LEU A 40 -1.14 -2.87 3.86
C LEU A 40 -1.91 -3.92 3.03
N PRO A 41 -1.74 -5.24 3.25
CA PRO A 41 -2.56 -6.24 2.55
C PRO A 41 -4.07 -6.07 2.80
N ASN A 42 -4.46 -5.68 4.02
CA ASN A 42 -5.86 -5.43 4.35
C ASN A 42 -6.39 -4.15 3.68
N MET A 43 -5.54 -3.13 3.53
CA MET A 43 -5.89 -1.92 2.77
C MET A 43 -6.17 -2.27 1.30
N PHE A 44 -5.34 -3.13 0.70
CA PHE A 44 -5.56 -3.59 -0.68
C PHE A 44 -6.79 -4.46 -0.85
N LEU A 45 -7.11 -5.31 0.13
CA LEU A 45 -8.36 -6.07 0.10
C LEU A 45 -9.60 -5.14 0.07
N ILE A 46 -9.57 -4.04 0.83
CA ILE A 46 -10.63 -3.02 0.77
C ILE A 46 -10.60 -2.32 -0.61
N ALA A 47 -9.41 -2.03 -1.13
CA ALA A 47 -9.22 -1.40 -2.43
C ALA A 47 -9.79 -2.21 -3.60
N GLU A 48 -9.65 -3.53 -3.59
CA GLU A 48 -10.20 -4.42 -4.61
C GLU A 48 -11.72 -4.29 -4.71
N LYS A 49 -12.38 -4.21 -3.55
CA LYS A 49 -13.85 -4.17 -3.43
C LYS A 49 -14.46 -2.79 -3.66
N ALA A 50 -13.67 -1.73 -3.49
CA ALA A 50 -14.11 -0.36 -3.68
C ALA A 50 -14.47 -0.08 -5.15
N SER A 51 -15.42 0.83 -5.40
CA SER A 51 -15.55 1.41 -6.74
C SER A 51 -14.30 2.24 -7.09
N ASN A 52 -14.15 2.63 -8.37
CA ASN A 52 -13.05 3.51 -8.77
C ASN A 52 -13.11 4.87 -8.04
N GLU A 53 -14.30 5.43 -7.89
CA GLU A 53 -14.52 6.68 -7.16
C GLU A 53 -14.17 6.54 -5.68
N GLU A 54 -14.60 5.44 -5.04
CA GLU A 54 -14.28 5.18 -3.63
C GLU A 54 -12.78 4.96 -3.42
N TYR A 55 -12.12 4.23 -4.31
CA TYR A 55 -10.68 4.03 -4.27
C TYR A 55 -9.95 5.38 -4.37
N GLN A 56 -10.28 6.20 -5.37
CA GLN A 56 -9.61 7.48 -5.61
C GLN A 56 -9.83 8.48 -4.47
N ASN A 57 -11.04 8.52 -3.91
CA ASN A 57 -11.39 9.49 -2.87
C ASN A 57 -10.93 9.07 -1.47
N TYR A 58 -10.94 7.78 -1.14
CA TYR A 58 -10.75 7.32 0.23
C TYR A 58 -9.52 6.44 0.46
N ILE A 59 -9.03 5.72 -0.56
CA ILE A 59 -7.94 4.74 -0.38
C ILE A 59 -6.63 5.27 -0.94
N PHE A 60 -6.64 5.76 -2.18
CA PHE A 60 -5.45 6.24 -2.86
C PHE A 60 -4.71 7.36 -2.10
N PRO A 61 -5.39 8.36 -1.47
CA PRO A 61 -4.71 9.37 -0.65
C PRO A 61 -3.93 8.77 0.53
N LYS A 62 -4.44 7.67 1.11
CA LYS A 62 -3.78 6.94 2.20
C LYS A 62 -2.56 6.18 1.67
N LEU A 63 -2.69 5.49 0.52
CA LEU A 63 -1.59 4.78 -0.13
C LEU A 63 -0.43 5.71 -0.54
N LYS A 64 -0.72 6.96 -0.94
CA LYS A 64 0.32 7.95 -1.25
C LYS A 64 1.27 8.23 -0.08
N GLN A 65 0.85 8.02 1.16
CA GLN A 65 1.74 8.14 2.32
C GLN A 65 2.76 7.01 2.36
N VAL A 66 2.33 5.78 2.04
CA VAL A 66 3.19 4.59 1.98
C VAL A 66 4.26 4.74 0.91
N PHE A 67 3.94 5.30 -0.26
CA PHE A 67 4.89 5.47 -1.36
C PHE A 67 6.08 6.37 -0.97
N LYS A 68 5.89 7.32 -0.06
CA LYS A 68 6.96 8.21 0.42
C LYS A 68 7.93 7.51 1.37
N ILE A 69 7.44 6.56 2.17
CA ILE A 69 8.22 5.84 3.19
C ILE A 69 9.21 4.87 2.55
N GLN A 70 8.92 4.39 1.34
CA GLN A 70 9.73 3.42 0.63
C GLN A 70 11.01 3.97 -0.01
N LYS A 71 11.26 5.28 0.09
CA LYS A 71 12.53 5.84 -0.32
C LYS A 71 13.51 5.74 0.87
N PRO A 72 14.44 4.75 0.90
CA PRO A 72 15.49 4.79 1.90
C PRO A 72 16.26 6.11 1.76
N PRO A 73 16.69 6.74 2.87
CA PRO A 73 17.63 7.85 2.77
C PRO A 73 18.87 7.38 1.99
N GLN A 74 19.28 8.16 1.00
CA GLN A 74 20.34 7.77 0.05
C GLN A 74 21.56 7.20 0.78
N GLY A 75 21.98 5.99 0.41
CA GLY A 75 23.14 5.31 0.99
C GLY A 75 22.86 4.32 2.13
N SER A 76 21.59 4.02 2.43
CA SER A 76 21.22 3.00 3.44
C SER A 76 20.53 1.79 2.82
N SER A 77 20.95 0.58 3.19
CA SER A 77 20.25 -0.65 2.82
C SER A 77 18.82 -0.61 3.34
N ALA A 78 17.84 -0.91 2.49
CA ALA A 78 16.44 -0.94 2.89
C ALA A 78 16.23 -1.95 4.04
N SER A 79 15.56 -1.52 5.13
CA SER A 79 15.14 -2.42 6.20
C SER A 79 14.27 -3.54 5.62
N GLY A 80 14.31 -4.73 6.23
CA GLY A 80 13.53 -5.90 5.77
C GLY A 80 12.02 -5.63 5.71
N SER A 81 11.50 -4.70 6.51
CA SER A 81 10.11 -4.23 6.46
C SER A 81 9.80 -3.38 5.22
N VAL A 82 10.73 -2.50 4.82
CA VAL A 82 10.60 -1.67 3.61
C VAL A 82 10.58 -2.55 2.37
N MET A 83 11.45 -3.57 2.31
CA MET A 83 11.47 -4.54 1.21
C MET A 83 10.16 -5.32 1.10
N GLN A 84 9.64 -5.82 2.23
CA GLN A 84 8.32 -6.49 2.23
C GLN A 84 7.20 -5.56 1.78
N THR A 85 7.25 -4.28 2.15
CA THR A 85 6.26 -3.29 1.70
C THR A 85 6.33 -3.08 0.19
N LEU A 86 7.54 -2.95 -0.38
CA LEU A 86 7.75 -2.85 -1.82
C LEU A 86 7.18 -4.08 -2.55
N LEU A 87 7.47 -5.29 -2.06
CA LEU A 87 6.92 -6.53 -2.63
C LEU A 87 5.39 -6.58 -2.60
N ILE A 88 4.75 -6.10 -1.52
CA ILE A 88 3.28 -6.03 -1.44
C ILE A 88 2.73 -5.04 -2.47
N LEU A 89 3.37 -3.88 -2.67
CA LEU A 89 2.96 -2.95 -3.72
C LEU A 89 3.11 -3.54 -5.12
N MET A 90 4.23 -4.21 -5.40
CA MET A 90 4.48 -4.86 -6.68
C MET A 90 3.41 -5.93 -6.97
N ARG A 91 3.05 -6.75 -5.98
CA ARG A 91 1.97 -7.75 -6.11
C ARG A 91 0.61 -7.14 -6.41
N ASN A 92 0.34 -5.93 -5.91
CA ASN A 92 -0.93 -5.21 -6.12
C ASN A 92 -0.85 -4.19 -7.28
N MET A 93 0.18 -4.26 -8.12
CA MET A 93 0.42 -3.26 -9.16
C MET A 93 -0.72 -3.19 -10.17
N ASN A 94 -1.26 -4.34 -10.62
CA ASN A 94 -2.36 -4.37 -11.58
C ASN A 94 -3.56 -3.57 -11.05
N LEU A 95 -3.98 -3.84 -9.81
CA LEU A 95 -5.07 -3.11 -9.15
C LEU A 95 -4.80 -1.60 -9.09
N MET A 96 -3.59 -1.19 -8.68
CA MET A 96 -3.22 0.22 -8.61
C MET A 96 -3.26 0.88 -9.99
N LEU A 97 -2.73 0.23 -11.03
CA LEU A 97 -2.74 0.75 -12.40
C LEU A 97 -4.15 0.82 -12.99
N THR A 98 -5.05 -0.10 -12.64
CA THR A 98 -6.42 -0.11 -13.15
C THR A 98 -7.31 0.94 -12.48
N LYS A 99 -7.13 1.19 -11.17
CA LYS A 99 -8.01 2.09 -10.40
C LYS A 99 -7.52 3.54 -10.30
N THR A 100 -6.24 3.78 -10.58
CA THR A 100 -5.63 5.11 -10.46
C THR A 100 -5.66 5.87 -11.79
N PRO A 101 -6.02 7.16 -11.81
CA PRO A 101 -5.99 7.96 -13.03
C PRO A 101 -4.57 8.04 -13.66
N PRO A 102 -4.47 8.19 -15.00
CA PRO A 102 -3.18 8.20 -15.70
C PRO A 102 -2.17 9.23 -15.19
N GLU A 103 -2.62 10.43 -14.82
CA GLU A 103 -1.80 11.50 -14.26
C GLU A 103 -1.15 11.07 -12.93
N ASP A 104 -1.93 10.46 -12.05
CA ASP A 104 -1.49 9.97 -10.75
C ASP A 104 -0.59 8.74 -10.86
N ILE A 105 -0.81 7.87 -11.87
CA ILE A 105 0.07 6.72 -12.14
C ILE A 105 1.50 7.22 -12.39
N LYS A 106 1.66 8.20 -13.29
CA LYS A 106 2.97 8.74 -13.66
C LYS A 106 3.65 9.39 -12.46
N GLN A 107 2.88 10.13 -11.66
CA GLN A 107 3.42 10.90 -10.55
C GLN A 107 3.74 10.03 -9.32
N HIS A 108 2.95 8.99 -9.05
CA HIS A 108 2.98 8.29 -7.76
C HIS A 108 3.30 6.81 -7.86
N ILE A 109 2.83 6.10 -8.89
CA ILE A 109 2.98 4.64 -8.98
C ILE A 109 4.27 4.26 -9.70
N LEU A 110 4.60 4.89 -10.84
CA LEU A 110 5.84 4.57 -11.56
C LEU A 110 7.11 4.71 -10.69
N PRO A 111 7.26 5.76 -9.85
CA PRO A 111 8.40 5.85 -8.94
C PRO A 111 8.55 4.65 -8.01
N VAL A 112 7.44 4.06 -7.53
CA VAL A 112 7.47 2.86 -6.70
C VAL A 112 8.08 1.68 -7.45
N VAL A 113 7.71 1.51 -8.73
CA VAL A 113 8.24 0.43 -9.57
C VAL A 113 9.74 0.58 -9.79
N TYR A 114 10.18 1.80 -10.12
CA TYR A 114 11.60 2.07 -10.28
C TYR A 114 12.39 1.81 -8.99
N ASN A 115 11.86 2.23 -7.84
CA ASN A 115 12.50 2.01 -6.55
C ASN A 115 12.57 0.51 -6.18
N ALA A 116 11.54 -0.27 -6.50
CA ALA A 116 11.55 -1.71 -6.23
C ALA A 116 12.64 -2.44 -7.04
N LEU A 117 12.81 -2.06 -8.31
CA LEU A 117 13.85 -2.64 -9.18
C LEU A 117 15.26 -2.27 -8.72
N ASP A 118 15.46 -1.04 -8.23
CA ASP A 118 16.76 -0.57 -7.73
C ASP A 118 17.12 -1.18 -6.35
N ALA A 119 16.11 -1.47 -5.52
CA ALA A 119 16.32 -2.16 -4.25
C ALA A 119 16.78 -3.62 -4.45
N GLU A 120 16.29 -4.31 -5.48
CA GLU A 120 16.74 -5.67 -5.83
C GLU A 120 18.17 -5.70 -6.39
N SER A 121 18.53 -4.72 -7.24
CA SER A 121 19.88 -4.66 -7.83
C SER A 121 20.97 -4.43 -6.78
N SER A 122 20.66 -3.67 -5.73
CA SER A 122 21.58 -3.34 -4.63
C SER A 122 21.88 -4.53 -3.68
N GLN A 123 21.12 -5.63 -3.73
CA GLN A 123 21.38 -6.83 -2.91
C GLN A 123 22.33 -7.84 -3.57
N VAL A 124 22.67 -7.65 -4.85
CA VAL A 124 23.43 -8.61 -5.67
C VAL A 124 24.91 -8.21 -5.83
N GLN A 125 25.38 -7.16 -5.15
CA GLN A 125 26.77 -6.69 -5.19
C GLN A 125 27.52 -6.90 -3.87
#